data_AF-A0A413RKJ2-F1
#
_entry.id   AF-A0A413RKJ2-F1
#
_cell.length_a   1.000
_cell.length_b   1.000
_cell.length_c   1.000
_cell.angle_alpha   90.00
_cell.angle_beta   90.00
_cell.angle_gamma   90.00
#
_symmetry.space_group_name_H-M   'P 1'
#
loop_
_entity.id
_entity.type
_entity.pdbx_description
1 polymer ?
#
loop_
_entity_poly.entity_id
_entity_poly.type
_entity_poly.pdbx_seq_one_letter_code
_entity_poly.pdbx_strand_id
1 'polypeptide(L)'
;MPGRFVPASGGHVPVRVRGFLDASAPARAAHADRGFAVVLARSEHDVVKVLDGGTVLGFLPPAWSQLVDFELWSCEQAGEPALARAVLEGPAGERDLFVMLDWPRRRA
;
A
#
# COMPACT_ATOMS: atom_id res chain seq x y z
N MET A 1 -13.24 8.37 2.07
CA MET A 1 -12.00 9.16 2.02
C MET A 1 -11.69 9.43 0.56
N PRO A 2 -11.80 10.68 0.06
CA PRO A 2 -11.24 11.03 -1.23
C PRO A 2 -9.71 10.94 -1.18
N GLY A 3 -9.09 10.49 -2.26
CA GLY A 3 -7.64 10.33 -2.37
C GLY A 3 -7.28 9.80 -3.75
N ARG A 4 -6.00 9.85 -4.09
CA ARG A 4 -5.49 9.43 -5.40
C ARG A 4 -4.93 8.03 -5.29
N PHE A 5 -5.40 7.11 -6.15
CA PHE A 5 -4.79 5.79 -6.20
C PHE A 5 -3.35 5.90 -6.71
N VAL A 6 -2.45 5.24 -5.99
CA VAL A 6 -1.03 5.14 -6.31
C VAL A 6 -0.67 3.67 -6.50
N PRO A 7 -0.06 3.32 -7.64
CA PRO A 7 0.27 4.20 -8.75
C PRO A 7 -0.95 4.56 -9.62
N ALA A 8 -0.93 5.75 -10.22
CA ALA A 8 -2.03 6.27 -11.02
C ALA A 8 -2.21 5.52 -12.36
N SER A 9 -1.16 4.87 -12.87
CA SER A 9 -1.16 4.21 -14.19
C SER A 9 -1.77 2.80 -14.22
N GLY A 10 -2.21 2.25 -13.06
CA GLY A 10 -3.24 1.22 -13.01
C GLY A 10 -2.82 -0.24 -13.22
N GLY A 11 -1.58 -0.62 -12.94
CA GLY A 11 -1.17 -2.03 -12.84
C GLY A 11 -1.48 -2.65 -11.48
N HIS A 12 -1.53 -3.98 -11.48
CA HIS A 12 -2.00 -4.79 -10.35
C HIS A 12 -0.93 -5.81 -9.93
N VAL A 13 0.28 -5.35 -9.67
CA VAL A 13 1.33 -6.20 -9.09
C VAL A 13 1.10 -6.28 -7.58
N PRO A 14 0.86 -7.47 -7.01
CA PRO A 14 0.77 -7.62 -5.56
C PRO A 14 2.17 -7.47 -4.95
N VAL A 15 2.32 -6.51 -4.05
CA VAL A 15 3.55 -6.24 -3.32
C VAL A 15 3.35 -6.61 -1.87
N ARG A 16 4.09 -7.62 -1.42
CA ARG A 16 4.04 -8.08 -0.02
C ARG A 16 4.54 -6.97 0.91
N VAL A 17 3.71 -6.60 1.87
CA VAL A 17 4.03 -5.65 2.92
C VAL A 17 4.92 -6.32 3.95
N ARG A 18 6.06 -5.69 4.27
CA ARG A 18 7.01 -6.16 5.26
C ARG A 18 6.58 -5.74 6.66
N GLY A 19 6.80 -6.64 7.62
CA GLY A 19 6.50 -6.39 9.04
C GLY A 19 5.00 -6.37 9.36
N PHE A 20 4.16 -6.84 8.45
CA PHE A 20 2.74 -7.00 8.72
C PHE A 20 2.49 -8.06 9.79
N LEU A 21 1.54 -7.77 10.68
CA LEU A 21 1.07 -8.66 11.73
C LEU A 21 -0.43 -8.84 11.54
N ASP A 22 -0.91 -10.07 11.40
CA ASP A 22 -2.34 -10.32 11.14
C ASP A 22 -3.27 -9.72 12.22
N ALA A 23 -2.79 -9.63 13.47
CA ALA A 23 -3.52 -9.00 14.57
C ALA A 23 -3.74 -7.49 14.39
N SER A 24 -2.98 -6.81 13.51
CA SER A 24 -3.18 -5.40 13.17
C SER A 24 -4.12 -5.21 11.98
N ALA A 25 -4.59 -6.29 11.35
CA ALA A 25 -5.55 -6.22 10.27
C ALA A 25 -6.85 -5.54 10.75
N PRO A 26 -7.38 -4.57 10.00
CA PRO A 26 -8.65 -3.95 10.39
C PRO A 26 -9.78 -4.96 10.25
N ALA A 27 -10.78 -4.89 11.13
CA ALA A 27 -11.93 -5.82 11.13
C ALA A 27 -12.62 -5.92 9.75
N ARG A 28 -12.68 -4.81 9.01
CA ARG A 28 -13.26 -4.78 7.66
C ARG A 28 -12.48 -5.61 6.63
N ALA A 29 -11.20 -5.89 6.85
CA ALA A 29 -10.40 -6.72 5.96
C ALA A 29 -10.80 -8.20 6.03
N ALA A 30 -11.41 -8.65 7.13
CA ALA A 30 -11.86 -10.05 7.29
C ALA A 30 -13.00 -10.44 6.33
N HIS A 31 -13.73 -9.46 5.80
CA HIS A 31 -14.87 -9.66 4.89
C HIS A 31 -14.65 -9.02 3.51
N ALA A 32 -13.43 -8.53 3.25
CA ALA A 32 -13.12 -7.79 2.04
C ALA A 32 -12.65 -8.73 0.92
N ASP A 33 -13.56 -9.51 0.34
CA ASP A 33 -13.27 -10.40 -0.81
C ASP A 33 -12.65 -9.64 -2.00
N ARG A 34 -12.89 -8.32 -2.08
CA ARG A 34 -12.38 -7.42 -3.14
C ARG A 34 -11.18 -6.59 -2.71
N GLY A 35 -10.65 -6.81 -1.52
CA GLY A 35 -9.63 -5.98 -0.88
C GLY A 35 -10.19 -4.70 -0.24
N PHE A 36 -9.32 -3.97 0.45
CA PHE A 36 -9.65 -2.74 1.18
C PHE A 36 -8.66 -1.63 0.85
N ALA A 37 -9.06 -0.37 1.03
CA ALA A 37 -8.16 0.76 0.82
C ALA A 37 -7.21 0.95 2.00
N VAL A 38 -5.94 1.21 1.69
CA VAL A 38 -4.87 1.64 2.60
C VAL A 38 -4.24 2.92 2.09
N VAL A 39 -3.62 3.68 2.99
CA VAL A 39 -2.83 4.87 2.63
C VAL A 39 -1.36 4.50 2.53
N LEU A 40 -0.69 4.97 1.49
CA LEU A 40 0.76 4.92 1.36
C LEU A 40 1.34 6.27 1.79
N ALA A 41 2.25 6.27 2.75
CA ALA A 41 2.86 7.50 3.26
C ALA A 41 4.38 7.40 3.22
N ARG A 42 5.06 8.44 2.73
CA ARG A 42 6.52 8.52 2.78
C ARG A 42 6.98 8.62 4.23
N SER A 43 8.21 8.16 4.48
CA SER A 43 8.85 8.30 5.78
C SER A 43 10.24 8.91 5.62
N GLU A 44 10.81 9.40 6.72
CA GLU A 44 12.13 10.03 6.76
C GLU A 44 13.29 9.10 6.36
N HIS A 45 13.06 7.78 6.27
CA HIS A 45 14.09 6.77 5.95
C HIS A 45 13.95 6.20 4.53
N ASP A 46 13.26 6.90 3.62
CA ASP A 46 13.02 6.46 2.23
C ASP A 46 12.26 5.12 2.11
N VAL A 47 11.53 4.73 3.17
CA VAL A 47 10.64 3.57 3.17
C VAL A 47 9.20 4.03 3.24
N VAL A 48 8.33 3.49 2.39
CA VAL A 48 6.91 3.83 2.40
C VAL A 48 6.17 3.01 3.44
N LYS A 49 5.43 3.69 4.31
CA LYS A 49 4.51 3.10 5.29
C LYS A 49 3.20 2.74 4.61
N VAL A 50 2.67 1.57 4.94
CA VAL A 50 1.30 1.16 4.61
C VAL A 50 0.45 1.40 5.84
N LEU A 51 -0.54 2.29 5.71
CA LEU A 51 -1.37 2.76 6.82
C LEU A 51 -2.83 2.37 6.61
N ASP A 52 -3.50 2.09 7.72
CA ASP A 52 -4.95 2.14 7.81
C ASP A 52 -5.38 3.15 8.87
N GLY A 53 -5.96 4.28 8.44
CA GLY A 53 -6.21 5.41 9.33
C GLY A 53 -4.90 5.87 9.96
N GLY A 54 -4.81 5.81 11.30
CA GLY A 54 -3.59 6.11 12.05
C GLY A 54 -2.67 4.90 12.31
N THR A 55 -3.09 3.68 11.94
CA THR A 55 -2.36 2.45 12.26
C THR A 55 -1.37 2.11 11.16
N VAL A 56 -0.11 1.86 11.52
CA VAL A 56 0.89 1.32 10.60
C VAL A 56 0.69 -0.18 10.47
N LEU A 57 0.32 -0.63 9.27
CA LEU A 57 0.20 -2.05 8.94
C LEU A 57 1.53 -2.67 8.54
N GLY A 58 2.47 -1.86 8.05
CA GLY A 58 3.83 -2.30 7.72
C GLY A 58 4.48 -1.38 6.71
N PHE A 59 5.41 -1.93 5.94
CA PHE A 59 6.27 -1.15 5.04
C PHE A 59 6.38 -1.80 3.66
N LEU A 60 6.43 -0.97 2.61
CA LEU A 60 6.82 -1.47 1.30
C LEU A 60 8.29 -1.91 1.31
N PRO A 61 8.65 -2.93 0.52
CA PRO A 61 10.05 -3.21 0.26
C PRO A 61 10.78 -1.97 -0.32
N PRO A 62 12.09 -1.79 -0.06
CA PRO A 62 12.81 -0.59 -0.49
C PRO A 62 12.73 -0.29 -1.99
N ALA A 63 12.86 -1.32 -2.84
CA ALA A 63 12.76 -1.18 -4.29
C ALA A 63 11.39 -0.62 -4.74
N TRP A 64 10.31 -1.02 -4.06
CA TRP A 64 8.97 -0.51 -4.33
C TRP A 64 8.75 0.89 -3.77
N SER A 65 9.33 1.18 -2.59
CA SER A 65 9.31 2.52 -2.00
C SER A 65 9.93 3.55 -2.93
N GLN A 66 11.09 3.23 -3.50
CA GLN A 66 11.79 4.08 -4.48
C GLN A 66 10.97 4.26 -5.77
N LEU A 67 10.31 3.19 -6.24
CA LEU A 67 9.53 3.23 -7.48
C LEU A 67 8.35 4.20 -7.38
N VAL A 68 7.65 4.23 -6.24
CA VAL A 68 6.45 5.06 -6.05
C VAL A 68 6.71 6.43 -5.44
N ASP A 69 7.96 6.74 -5.04
CA ASP A 69 8.30 7.95 -4.27
C ASP A 69 7.83 9.25 -4.94
N PHE A 70 8.05 9.40 -6.25
CA PHE A 70 7.64 10.59 -6.99
C PHE A 70 6.12 10.79 -6.99
N GLU A 71 5.34 9.71 -7.16
CA GLU A 71 3.88 9.79 -7.16
C GLU A 71 3.33 10.10 -5.77
N LEU A 72 3.95 9.54 -4.72
CA LEU A 72 3.61 9.86 -3.34
C LEU A 72 3.94 11.31 -3.01
N TRP A 73 5.14 11.79 -3.38
CA TRP A 73 5.51 13.20 -3.23
C TRP A 73 4.51 14.11 -3.96
N SER A 74 4.10 13.75 -5.17
CA SER A 74 3.08 14.51 -5.91
C SER A 74 1.72 14.52 -5.21
N CYS A 75 1.29 13.42 -4.57
CA CYS A 75 0.07 13.40 -3.75
C CYS A 75 0.21 14.32 -2.53
N GLU A 76 1.35 14.28 -1.85
CA GLU A 76 1.66 15.13 -0.68
C GLU A 76 1.61 16.61 -1.05
N GLN A 77 2.21 17.00 -2.18
CA GLN A 77 2.16 18.39 -2.66
C GLN A 77 0.74 18.84 -3.01
N ALA A 78 -0.13 17.92 -3.44
CA ALA A 78 -1.54 18.19 -3.74
C ALA A 78 -2.44 18.17 -2.50
N GLY A 79 -1.92 17.79 -1.32
CA GLY A 79 -2.71 17.60 -0.11
C GLY A 79 -3.66 16.40 -0.19
N GLU A 80 -3.39 15.44 -1.08
CA GLU A 80 -4.23 14.27 -1.32
C GLU A 80 -3.61 13.02 -0.66
N PRO A 81 -4.41 12.19 0.04
CA PRO A 81 -3.93 10.88 0.48
C PRO A 81 -3.64 9.98 -0.71
N ALA A 82 -2.44 9.37 -0.73
CA ALA A 82 -2.10 8.33 -1.68
C ALA A 82 -2.73 7.00 -1.24
N LEU A 83 -3.66 6.47 -2.03
CA LEU A 83 -4.41 5.26 -1.73
C LEU A 83 -3.86 4.08 -2.52
N ALA A 84 -3.84 2.90 -1.91
CA ALA A 84 -3.63 1.64 -2.62
C ALA A 84 -4.71 0.63 -2.23
N ARG A 85 -4.96 -0.34 -3.11
CA ARG A 85 -5.78 -1.50 -2.75
C ARG A 85 -4.90 -2.50 -2.02
N ALA A 86 -5.37 -2.99 -0.89
CA ALA A 86 -4.74 -4.05 -0.13
C ALA A 86 -5.60 -5.32 -0.10
N VAL A 87 -4.97 -6.47 -0.04
CA VAL A 87 -5.60 -7.79 0.14
C VAL A 87 -4.84 -8.57 1.20
N LEU A 88 -5.57 -9.42 1.93
CA LEU A 88 -4.98 -10.39 2.84
C LEU A 88 -5.03 -11.76 2.18
N GLU A 89 -3.92 -12.49 2.19
CA GLU A 89 -3.84 -13.84 1.65
C GLU A 89 -3.31 -14.81 2.70
N GLY A 90 -3.79 -16.06 2.67
CA GLY A 90 -3.41 -17.11 3.62
C GLY A 90 -4.49 -17.38 4.70
N PRO A 91 -4.24 -18.36 5.57
CA PRO A 91 -5.16 -18.71 6.65
C PRO A 91 -5.14 -17.66 7.77
N ALA A 92 -6.28 -17.48 8.44
CA ALA A 92 -6.38 -16.58 9.59
C ALA A 92 -5.34 -16.93 10.67
N GLY A 93 -4.65 -15.91 11.20
CA GLY A 93 -3.51 -16.06 12.12
C GLY A 93 -2.14 -16.04 11.42
N GLU A 94 -2.08 -16.34 10.12
CA GLU A 94 -0.84 -16.39 9.33
C GLU A 94 -0.94 -15.58 8.03
N ARG A 95 -1.93 -14.67 7.94
CA ARG A 95 -2.18 -13.92 6.71
C ARG A 95 -1.04 -12.97 6.40
N ASP A 96 -0.71 -12.90 5.12
CA ASP A 96 0.16 -11.89 4.55
C ASP A 96 -0.67 -10.73 4.00
N LEU A 97 -0.15 -9.52 4.15
CA LEU A 97 -0.72 -8.32 3.55
C LEU A 97 -0.01 -8.01 2.23
N PHE A 98 -0.79 -7.85 1.17
CA PHE A 98 -0.32 -7.38 -0.12
C PHE A 98 -0.99 -6.07 -0.46
N VAL A 99 -0.23 -5.15 -1.07
CA VAL A 99 -0.78 -3.96 -1.72
C VAL A 99 -0.59 -4.06 -3.22
N MET A 100 -1.63 -3.72 -3.96
CA MET A 100 -1.65 -3.75 -5.41
C MET A 100 -1.03 -2.45 -5.92
N LEU A 101 0.19 -2.54 -6.45
CA LEU A 101 0.90 -1.42 -7.07
C LEU A 101 1.08 -1.68 -8.58
N ASP A 102 1.15 -0.62 -9.37
CA ASP A 102 1.44 -0.68 -10.78
C ASP A 102 2.94 -0.94 -11.03
N TRP A 103 3.22 -1.62 -12.14
CA TRP A 103 4.52 -1.67 -12.76
C TRP A 103 4.48 -0.96 -14.13
N PRO A 104 5.11 0.21 -14.30
CA PRO A 104 5.32 0.75 -15.63
C PRO A 104 6.24 -0.19 -16.44
N ARG A 105 5.75 -0.61 -17.62
CA ARG A 105 6.54 -1.31 -18.66
C ARG A 105 7.92 -0.64 -18.79
N ARG A 106 8.98 -1.46 -18.84
CA ARG A 106 10.33 -1.04 -19.23
C ARG A 106 10.23 -0.06 -20.41
N ARG A 107 10.68 1.18 -20.23
CA ARG A 107 11.11 1.97 -21.39
C ARG A 107 12.36 1.28 -21.92
N ALA A 108 12.23 0.64 -23.07
CA ALA A 108 13.37 0.27 -23.91
C ALA A 108 14.08 1.55 -24.38
#